data_AF-A0A6A6ZAW4-F1
#
_entry.id   AF-A0A6A6ZAW4-F1
#
_cell.length_a   1.000
_cell.length_b   1.000
_cell.length_c   1.000
_cell.angle_alpha   90.00
_cell.angle_beta   90.00
_cell.angle_gamma   90.00
#
_symmetry.space_group_name_H-M   'P 1'
#
loop_
_entity.id
_entity.type
_entity.pdbx_description
1 polymer ?
#
loop_
_entity_poly.entity_id
_entity_poly.type
_entity_poly.pdbx_seq_one_letter_code
_entity_poly.pdbx_strand_id
1 'polypeptide(L)'
;MTDFSSDTRTVHLIQAVCHPLNQDYNHWSLNIQFKDNMMSTTVAGSLRCHMTIDEATSDTVFMVVANTYANTNNCVFAVDFPPTSNNLPVGYVSQVIRNNNLHKFEYSPEGSGCRHWIYLAIQHLETARYIATGSAARLWPYLHNFWDIGPDHMNVMGLRSRPSSLIYGITQRATQ
;
A
#
# COMPACT_ATOMS: atom_id res chain seq x y z
N MET A 1 -18.02 0.68 6.49
CA MET A 1 -16.77 1.35 6.92
C MET A 1 -16.15 0.52 8.04
N THR A 2 -15.09 -0.25 7.77
CA THR A 2 -14.50 -1.17 8.75
C THR A 2 -13.42 -0.41 9.53
N ASP A 3 -13.83 0.32 10.58
CA ASP A 3 -12.87 0.74 11.61
C ASP A 3 -12.27 -0.50 12.25
N PHE A 4 -10.95 -0.53 12.38
CA PHE A 4 -10.21 -1.59 13.07
C PHE A 4 -9.33 -1.02 14.19
N SER A 5 -9.67 0.16 14.72
CA SER A 5 -8.94 0.83 15.80
C SER A 5 -8.83 0.02 17.10
N SER A 6 -9.76 -0.91 17.33
CA SER A 6 -9.78 -1.83 18.47
C SER A 6 -9.05 -3.16 18.23
N ASP A 7 -8.45 -3.36 17.05
CA ASP A 7 -7.77 -4.61 16.70
C ASP A 7 -6.45 -4.77 17.49
N THR A 8 -6.44 -5.77 18.38
CA THR A 8 -5.33 -6.07 19.30
C THR A 8 -4.32 -7.06 18.73
N ARG A 9 -4.55 -7.62 17.54
CA ARG A 9 -3.60 -8.51 16.87
C ARG A 9 -2.29 -7.78 16.61
N THR A 10 -1.21 -8.52 16.52
CA THR A 10 0.13 -7.95 16.41
C THR A 10 0.54 -7.84 14.94
N VAL A 11 1.02 -6.68 14.52
CA VAL A 11 1.60 -6.47 13.19
C VAL A 11 2.84 -7.36 13.03
N HIS A 12 2.86 -8.16 11.97
CA HIS A 12 4.03 -8.91 11.52
C HIS A 12 4.85 -8.08 10.53
N LEU A 13 4.18 -7.53 9.51
CA LEU A 13 4.81 -6.79 8.43
C LEU A 13 3.82 -5.77 7.85
N ILE A 14 4.29 -4.57 7.54
CA ILE A 14 3.55 -3.58 6.77
C ILE A 14 4.15 -3.54 5.36
N GLN A 15 3.30 -3.52 4.33
CA GLN A 15 3.77 -3.49 2.95
C GLN A 15 2.98 -2.48 2.12
N ALA A 16 3.69 -1.78 1.23
CA ALA A 16 3.07 -1.13 0.08
C ALA A 16 3.02 -2.17 -1.04
N VAL A 17 1.83 -2.55 -1.48
CA VAL A 17 1.62 -3.65 -2.43
C VAL A 17 0.99 -3.13 -3.71
N CYS A 18 1.58 -3.52 -4.83
CA CYS A 18 1.17 -3.18 -6.18
C CYS A 18 0.46 -4.36 -6.84
N HIS A 19 -0.69 -4.08 -7.43
CA HIS A 19 -1.52 -5.02 -8.18
C HIS A 19 -1.75 -4.52 -9.60
N PRO A 20 -1.89 -5.40 -10.60
CA PRO A 20 -2.51 -5.04 -11.87
C PRO A 20 -3.96 -4.59 -11.61
N LEU A 21 -4.32 -3.40 -12.09
CA LEU A 21 -5.70 -2.92 -12.12
C LEU A 21 -6.34 -3.24 -13.47
N ASN A 22 -5.60 -2.96 -14.53
CA ASN A 22 -5.90 -3.35 -15.91
C ASN A 22 -4.56 -3.43 -16.69
N GLN A 23 -4.63 -3.57 -18.01
CA GLN A 23 -3.45 -3.68 -18.87
C GLN A 23 -2.49 -2.47 -18.79
N ASP A 24 -3.02 -1.29 -18.46
CA ASP A 24 -2.30 -0.01 -18.52
C ASP A 24 -1.99 0.58 -17.14
N TYR A 25 -2.65 0.10 -16.08
CA TYR A 25 -2.59 0.69 -14.76
C TYR A 25 -2.39 -0.33 -13.64
N ASN A 26 -1.65 0.08 -12.61
CA ASN A 26 -1.58 -0.64 -11.35
C ASN A 26 -2.40 0.06 -10.27
N HIS A 27 -2.88 -0.73 -9.32
CA HIS A 27 -3.42 -0.26 -8.05
C HIS A 27 -2.44 -0.50 -6.92
N TRP A 28 -2.27 0.49 -6.04
CA TRP A 28 -1.43 0.37 -4.85
C TRP A 28 -2.29 0.31 -3.59
N SER A 29 -1.92 -0.57 -2.67
CA SER A 29 -2.63 -0.78 -1.40
C SER A 29 -1.65 -0.96 -0.25
N LEU A 30 -2.12 -0.69 0.97
CA LEU A 30 -1.38 -0.94 2.20
C LEU A 30 -1.81 -2.31 2.73
N ASN A 31 -0.88 -3.25 2.80
CA ASN A 31 -1.12 -4.58 3.34
C ASN A 31 -0.50 -4.66 4.74
N ILE A 32 -1.31 -5.01 5.73
CA ILE A 32 -0.90 -5.17 7.12
C ILE A 32 -1.01 -6.64 7.45
N GLN A 33 0.12 -7.36 7.40
CA GLN A 33 0.17 -8.75 7.83
C GLN A 33 0.17 -8.79 9.36
N PHE A 34 -0.57 -9.73 9.94
CA PHE A 34 -0.71 -9.83 11.38
C PHE A 34 -0.56 -11.26 11.88
N LYS A 35 -0.26 -11.37 13.18
CA LYS A 35 -0.29 -12.59 13.97
C LYS A 35 -1.36 -12.43 15.04
N ASP A 36 -1.92 -13.54 15.54
CA ASP A 36 -2.96 -13.47 16.58
C ASP A 36 -2.49 -12.77 17.85
N ASN A 37 -1.21 -12.91 18.20
CA ASN A 37 -0.57 -12.21 19.30
C ASN A 37 0.95 -12.16 19.13
N MET A 38 1.65 -11.49 20.05
CA MET A 38 3.11 -11.31 19.99
C MET A 38 3.90 -12.62 20.05
N MET A 39 3.37 -13.65 20.73
CA MET A 39 4.04 -14.95 20.92
C MET A 39 3.84 -15.88 19.73
N SER A 40 2.84 -15.64 18.88
CA SER A 40 2.63 -16.42 17.67
C SER A 40 3.85 -16.33 16.75
N THR A 41 4.25 -17.47 16.18
CA THR A 41 5.36 -17.56 15.22
C THR A 41 4.89 -17.60 13.77
N THR A 42 3.59 -17.76 13.55
CA THR A 42 2.95 -17.83 12.23
C THR A 42 2.17 -16.55 11.92
N VAL A 43 2.13 -16.19 10.64
CA VAL A 43 1.25 -15.13 10.13
C VAL A 43 -0.16 -15.69 10.01
N ALA A 44 -1.13 -15.02 10.63
CA ALA A 44 -2.53 -15.46 10.66
C ALA A 44 -3.36 -14.91 9.49
N GLY A 45 -2.94 -13.79 8.89
CA GLY A 45 -3.62 -13.20 7.75
C GLY A 45 -3.14 -11.77 7.46
N SER A 46 -3.93 -11.02 6.70
CA SER A 46 -3.66 -9.62 6.41
C SER A 46 -4.90 -8.74 6.35
N LEU A 47 -4.73 -7.45 6.63
CA LEU A 47 -5.70 -6.40 6.28
C LEU A 47 -5.15 -5.61 5.10
N ARG A 48 -5.92 -5.55 4.01
CA ARG A 48 -5.64 -4.69 2.86
C ARG A 48 -6.45 -3.41 2.98
N CYS A 49 -5.77 -2.30 3.21
CA CYS A 49 -6.33 -0.96 3.19
C CYS A 49 -6.04 -0.33 1.83
N HIS A 50 -7.06 0.16 1.15
CA HIS A 50 -6.89 0.81 -0.15
C HIS A 50 -7.99 1.82 -0.44
N MET A 51 -7.65 2.79 -1.28
CA MET A 51 -8.59 3.76 -1.82
C MET A 51 -9.06 3.27 -3.21
N THR A 52 -10.34 3.41 -3.53
CA THR A 52 -10.89 3.10 -4.86
C THR A 52 -11.89 4.18 -5.27
N ILE A 53 -12.35 4.15 -6.51
CA ILE A 53 -13.52 4.91 -6.93
C ILE A 53 -14.74 3.99 -6.85
N ASP A 54 -15.84 4.52 -6.31
CA ASP A 54 -17.16 3.91 -6.43
C ASP A 54 -17.67 4.08 -7.86
N GLU A 55 -17.97 2.98 -8.54
CA GLU A 55 -18.40 3.03 -9.96
C GLU A 55 -19.76 3.71 -10.16
N ALA A 56 -20.63 3.71 -9.15
CA ALA A 56 -21.96 4.28 -9.25
C ALA A 56 -21.97 5.79 -8.97
N THR A 57 -21.18 6.25 -8.00
CA THR A 57 -21.16 7.67 -7.60
C THR A 57 -19.95 8.45 -8.09
N SER A 58 -18.92 7.76 -8.58
CA SER A 58 -17.60 8.33 -8.87
C SER A 58 -16.88 8.92 -7.64
N ASP A 59 -17.37 8.64 -6.43
CA ASP A 59 -16.73 9.12 -5.20
C ASP A 59 -15.50 8.29 -4.86
N THR A 60 -14.56 8.91 -4.16
CA THR A 60 -13.41 8.19 -3.60
C THR A 60 -13.82 7.45 -2.33
N VAL A 61 -13.53 6.15 -2.25
CA VAL A 61 -13.90 5.28 -1.13
C VAL A 61 -12.67 4.64 -0.50
N PHE A 62 -12.56 4.75 0.82
CA PHE A 62 -11.61 3.97 1.61
C PHE A 62 -12.20 2.61 1.99
N MET A 63 -11.50 1.54 1.63
CA MET A 63 -11.88 0.17 1.92
C MET A 63 -10.83 -0.55 2.75
N VAL A 64 -11.30 -1.43 3.63
CA VAL A 64 -10.47 -2.36 4.41
C VAL A 64 -11.00 -3.77 4.18
N VAL A 65 -10.17 -4.64 3.63
CA VAL A 65 -10.51 -6.03 3.32
C VAL A 65 -9.64 -6.96 4.16
N ALA A 66 -10.26 -7.83 4.94
CA ALA A 66 -9.55 -8.87 5.68
C ALA A 66 -9.31 -10.10 4.80
N ASN A 67 -8.11 -10.68 4.89
CA ASN A 67 -7.71 -11.87 4.17
C ASN A 67 -7.10 -12.90 5.12
N THR A 68 -7.27 -14.18 4.81
CA THR A 68 -6.68 -15.32 5.56
C THR A 68 -5.26 -15.67 5.09
N TYR A 69 -4.72 -14.91 4.15
CA TYR A 69 -3.37 -15.09 3.60
C TYR A 69 -2.55 -13.81 3.80
N ALA A 70 -1.22 -13.96 3.84
CA ALA A 70 -0.30 -12.84 4.04
C ALA A 70 -0.25 -11.89 2.84
N ASN A 71 -0.18 -12.46 1.62
CA ASN A 71 -0.11 -11.74 0.36
C ASN A 71 -1.10 -12.34 -0.64
N THR A 72 -1.73 -11.50 -1.45
CA THR A 72 -2.59 -11.98 -2.55
C THR A 72 -1.75 -12.49 -3.71
N ASN A 73 -2.27 -13.52 -4.40
CA ASN A 73 -1.65 -14.10 -5.60
C ASN A 73 -1.55 -13.11 -6.77
N ASN A 74 -2.28 -11.98 -6.73
CA ASN A 74 -2.21 -10.93 -7.76
C ASN A 74 -1.26 -9.78 -7.37
N CYS A 75 -0.37 -9.98 -6.40
CA CYS A 75 0.72 -9.05 -6.11
C CYS A 75 1.80 -9.16 -7.19
N VAL A 76 2.13 -8.05 -7.85
CA VAL A 76 3.23 -7.99 -8.82
C VAL A 76 4.47 -7.35 -8.24
N PHE A 77 4.33 -6.51 -7.22
CA PHE A 77 5.45 -5.88 -6.54
C PHE A 77 5.05 -5.48 -5.11
N ALA A 78 6.00 -5.56 -4.17
CA ALA A 78 5.80 -5.13 -2.79
C ALA A 78 7.06 -4.46 -2.23
N VAL A 79 6.85 -3.46 -1.38
CA VAL A 79 7.90 -2.85 -0.57
C VAL A 79 7.59 -3.10 0.90
N ASP A 80 8.53 -3.74 1.57
CA ASP A 80 8.37 -4.22 2.95
C ASP A 80 8.85 -3.19 3.97
N PHE A 81 8.06 -3.00 5.02
CA PHE A 81 8.34 -2.13 6.17
C PHE A 81 8.13 -2.92 7.47
N PRO A 82 9.20 -3.56 8.00
CA PRO A 82 9.12 -4.20 9.30
C PRO A 82 8.73 -3.20 10.40
N PRO A 83 7.87 -3.60 11.35
CA PRO A 83 7.51 -2.72 12.46
C PRO A 83 8.73 -2.50 13.37
N THR A 84 8.84 -1.31 13.96
CA THR A 84 9.91 -0.97 14.92
C THR A 84 9.75 -1.70 16.26
N SER A 85 8.54 -2.21 16.55
CA SER A 85 8.20 -2.97 17.75
C SER A 85 7.56 -4.31 17.38
N ASN A 86 8.03 -5.38 18.02
CA ASN A 86 7.46 -6.73 17.87
C ASN A 86 6.07 -6.89 18.50
N ASN A 87 5.55 -5.86 19.16
CA ASN A 87 4.22 -5.85 19.78
C ASN A 87 3.35 -4.66 19.30
N LEU A 88 3.57 -4.18 18.08
CA LEU A 88 2.74 -3.12 17.49
C LEU A 88 1.32 -3.67 17.24
N PRO A 89 0.26 -3.12 17.85
CA PRO A 89 -1.12 -3.54 17.56
C PRO A 89 -1.57 -3.09 16.18
N VAL A 90 -2.34 -3.91 15.47
CA VAL A 90 -2.92 -3.58 14.16
C VAL A 90 -3.80 -2.33 14.25
N GLY A 91 -4.56 -2.16 15.33
CA GLY A 91 -5.42 -0.99 15.53
C GLY A 91 -4.68 0.35 15.57
N TYR A 92 -3.38 0.35 15.90
CA TYR A 92 -2.57 1.58 15.87
C TYR A 92 -2.36 2.09 14.43
N VAL A 93 -2.34 1.19 13.45
CA VAL A 93 -2.32 1.58 12.03
C VAL A 93 -3.65 2.24 11.63
N SER A 94 -4.80 1.74 12.11
CA SER A 94 -6.11 2.41 11.89
C SER A 94 -6.11 3.83 12.45
N GLN A 95 -5.58 4.01 13.66
CA GLN A 95 -5.51 5.32 14.30
C GLN A 95 -4.67 6.30 13.48
N VAL A 96 -3.53 5.87 12.91
CA VAL A 96 -2.73 6.71 12.02
C VAL A 96 -3.54 7.14 10.78
N ILE A 97 -4.23 6.20 10.13
CA ILE A 97 -5.08 6.49 8.97
C ILE A 97 -6.20 7.47 9.33
N ARG A 98 -6.83 7.31 10.49
CA ARG A 98 -7.97 8.12 10.93
C ARG A 98 -7.57 9.51 11.39
N ASN A 99 -6.57 9.61 12.27
CA ASN A 99 -6.13 10.87 12.86
C ASN A 99 -5.54 11.83 11.80
N ASN A 100 -5.05 11.29 10.69
CA ASN A 100 -4.54 12.09 9.56
C ASN A 100 -5.56 12.21 8.41
N ASN A 101 -6.83 11.84 8.63
CA ASN A 101 -7.92 11.91 7.64
C ASN A 101 -7.64 11.16 6.32
N LEU A 102 -6.72 10.20 6.30
CA LEU A 102 -6.39 9.44 5.08
C LEU A 102 -7.57 8.59 4.59
N HIS A 103 -8.49 8.22 5.49
CA HIS A 103 -9.76 7.55 5.14
C HIS A 103 -10.77 8.46 4.40
N LYS A 104 -10.52 9.77 4.36
CA LYS A 104 -11.30 10.79 3.63
C LYS A 104 -10.52 11.38 2.46
N PHE A 105 -9.44 10.72 2.04
CA PHE A 105 -8.62 11.19 0.95
C PHE A 105 -9.44 11.20 -0.35
N GLU A 106 -9.42 12.32 -1.08
CA GLU A 106 -10.14 12.47 -2.34
C GLU A 106 -9.15 12.41 -3.51
N TYR A 107 -9.48 11.63 -4.54
CA TYR A 107 -8.66 11.53 -5.73
C TYR A 107 -8.75 12.79 -6.60
N SER A 108 -7.61 13.21 -7.13
CA SER A 108 -7.59 14.07 -8.30
C SER A 108 -8.01 13.26 -9.54
N PRO A 109 -8.67 13.88 -10.55
CA PRO A 109 -9.14 13.20 -11.77
C PRO A 109 -8.05 12.43 -12.55
N GLU A 110 -6.78 12.70 -12.29
CA GLU A 110 -5.61 12.18 -13.00
C GLU A 110 -5.22 10.73 -12.63
N GLY A 111 -5.97 10.04 -11.78
CA GLY A 111 -5.84 8.58 -11.57
C GLY A 111 -4.59 8.09 -10.82
N SER A 112 -3.74 8.98 -10.29
CA SER A 112 -2.55 8.64 -9.49
C SER A 112 -2.78 8.62 -7.96
N GLY A 113 -4.02 8.82 -7.53
CA GLY A 113 -4.39 9.01 -6.12
C GLY A 113 -4.00 7.86 -5.19
N CYS A 114 -4.05 6.59 -5.65
CA CYS A 114 -3.63 5.45 -4.82
C CYS A 114 -2.14 5.48 -4.48
N ARG A 115 -1.28 5.92 -5.41
CA ARG A 115 0.17 6.05 -5.21
C ARG A 115 0.47 7.11 -4.17
N HIS A 116 -0.14 8.29 -4.32
CA HIS A 116 0.05 9.38 -3.36
C HIS A 116 -0.51 9.02 -1.97
N TRP A 117 -1.68 8.38 -1.91
CA TRP A 117 -2.26 7.92 -0.65
C TRP A 117 -1.33 6.96 0.10
N ILE A 118 -0.73 6.00 -0.61
CA ILE A 118 0.22 5.07 0.00
C ILE A 118 1.48 5.79 0.49
N TYR A 119 2.00 6.76 -0.28
CA TYR A 119 3.12 7.59 0.17
C TYR A 119 2.79 8.28 1.50
N LEU A 120 1.62 8.93 1.61
CA LEU A 120 1.17 9.59 2.83
C LEU A 120 0.99 8.60 3.98
N ALA A 121 0.39 7.44 3.74
CA ALA A 121 0.20 6.41 4.76
C ALA A 121 1.54 5.95 5.36
N ILE A 122 2.54 5.67 4.51
CA ILE A 122 3.89 5.30 4.96
C ILE A 122 4.57 6.47 5.69
N GLN A 123 4.45 7.70 5.18
CA GLN A 123 5.01 8.89 5.83
C GLN A 123 4.44 9.12 7.24
N HIS A 124 3.13 8.93 7.43
CA HIS A 124 2.50 9.07 8.74
C HIS A 124 2.83 7.91 9.69
N LEU A 125 2.94 6.67 9.20
CA LEU A 125 3.43 5.54 9.99
C LEU A 125 4.87 5.73 10.44
N GLU A 126 5.71 6.30 9.57
CA GLU A 126 7.09 6.68 9.88
C GLU A 126 7.13 7.79 10.95
N THR A 127 6.29 8.82 10.82
CA THR A 127 6.19 9.93 11.79
C THR A 127 5.73 9.42 13.17
N ALA A 128 4.83 8.45 13.19
CA ALA A 128 4.40 7.75 14.41
C ALA A 128 5.45 6.78 14.97
N ARG A 129 6.60 6.62 14.28
CA ARG A 129 7.69 5.70 14.63
C ARG A 129 7.27 4.22 14.67
N TYR A 130 6.23 3.84 13.93
CA TYR A 130 5.79 2.45 13.82
C TYR A 130 6.61 1.67 12.78
N ILE A 131 7.23 2.37 11.85
CA ILE A 131 8.22 1.85 10.89
C ILE A 131 9.47 2.75 10.91
N ALA A 132 10.57 2.26 10.31
CA ALA A 132 11.85 2.95 10.33
C ALA A 132 11.81 4.33 9.62
N THR A 133 12.59 5.29 10.11
CA THR A 133 12.82 6.57 9.43
C THR A 133 13.46 6.36 8.05
N GLY A 134 13.05 7.17 7.07
CA GLY A 134 13.43 7.06 5.66
C GLY A 134 12.55 6.10 4.85
N SER A 135 11.50 5.52 5.45
CA SER A 135 10.61 4.57 4.77
C SER A 135 9.85 5.21 3.59
N ALA A 136 9.28 6.40 3.78
CA ALA A 136 8.56 7.09 2.71
C ALA A 136 9.49 7.51 1.56
N ALA A 137 10.69 8.00 1.89
CA ALA A 137 11.71 8.35 0.90
C ALA A 137 12.17 7.12 0.10
N ARG A 138 12.37 5.98 0.76
CA ARG A 138 12.71 4.71 0.11
C ARG A 138 11.59 4.20 -0.80
N LEU A 139 10.33 4.44 -0.44
CA LEU A 139 9.18 4.02 -1.25
C LEU A 139 9.03 4.85 -2.52
N TRP A 140 9.30 6.15 -2.44
CA TRP A 140 8.94 7.13 -3.47
C TRP A 140 9.38 6.74 -4.90
N PRO A 141 10.62 6.28 -5.16
CA PRO A 141 11.03 5.88 -6.51
C PRO A 141 10.17 4.77 -7.13
N TYR A 142 9.65 3.84 -6.32
CA TYR A 142 8.85 2.72 -6.81
C TYR A 142 7.44 3.17 -7.23
N LEU A 143 6.91 4.19 -6.58
CA LEU A 143 5.59 4.77 -6.87
C LEU A 143 5.55 5.55 -8.19
N HIS A 144 6.69 5.80 -8.84
CA HIS A 144 6.75 6.43 -10.16
C HIS A 144 6.74 5.43 -11.32
N ASN A 145 6.62 4.14 -11.03
CA ASN A 145 6.66 3.09 -12.04
C ASN A 145 5.37 2.28 -12.08
N PHE A 146 4.98 1.82 -13.26
CA PHE A 146 4.10 0.67 -13.40
C PHE A 146 4.94 -0.60 -13.32
N TRP A 147 4.39 -1.64 -12.71
CA TRP A 147 5.02 -2.93 -12.46
C TRP A 147 4.17 -4.05 -13.05
N ASP A 148 4.84 -4.99 -13.69
CA ASP A 148 4.25 -6.20 -14.24
C ASP A 148 5.22 -7.38 -14.13
N ILE A 149 4.70 -8.58 -14.34
CA ILE A 149 5.50 -9.80 -14.43
C ILE A 149 5.43 -10.28 -15.88
N GLY A 150 6.58 -10.45 -16.52
CA GLY A 150 6.63 -10.94 -17.89
C GLY A 150 7.97 -11.56 -18.26
N PRO A 151 8.06 -12.23 -19.42
CA PRO A 151 9.28 -12.89 -19.90
C PRO A 151 10.44 -11.92 -20.25
N ASP A 152 11.59 -12.07 -19.62
CA ASP A 152 12.81 -11.38 -20.03
C ASP A 152 13.29 -11.81 -21.44
N HIS A 153 14.45 -11.32 -21.86
CA HIS A 153 15.06 -11.66 -23.16
C HIS A 153 15.45 -13.14 -23.30
N MET A 154 15.40 -13.91 -22.20
CA MET A 154 15.61 -15.36 -22.16
C MET A 154 14.30 -16.13 -21.91
N ASN A 155 13.14 -15.49 -22.05
CA ASN A 155 11.81 -16.04 -21.73
C ASN A 155 11.61 -16.45 -20.26
N VAL A 156 12.42 -15.93 -19.34
CA VAL A 156 12.25 -16.15 -17.89
C VAL A 156 11.29 -15.10 -17.35
N MET A 157 10.23 -15.53 -16.66
CA MET A 157 9.27 -14.60 -16.05
C MET A 157 9.94 -13.81 -14.92
N GLY A 158 10.00 -12.49 -15.08
CA GLY A 158 10.62 -11.58 -14.13
C GLY A 158 9.81 -10.31 -13.89
N LEU A 159 10.13 -9.63 -12.80
CA LEU A 159 9.61 -8.31 -12.50
C LEU A 159 10.13 -7.30 -13.53
N ARG A 160 9.22 -6.50 -14.08
CA ARG A 160 9.57 -5.38 -14.96
C ARG A 160 8.93 -4.10 -14.47
N SER A 161 9.49 -2.99 -14.93
CA SER A 161 8.94 -1.67 -14.66
C SER A 161 8.96 -0.78 -15.89
N ARG A 162 7.99 0.11 -15.97
CA ARG A 162 7.97 1.23 -16.91
C ARG A 162 7.62 2.53 -16.16
N PRO A 163 8.21 3.67 -16.53
CA PRO A 163 7.87 4.94 -15.90
C PRO A 163 6.39 5.28 -16.05
N SER A 164 5.81 5.87 -15.01
CA SER A 164 4.51 6.50 -15.04
C SER A 164 4.66 7.94 -15.51
N SER A 165 3.95 8.31 -16.58
CA SER A 165 3.78 9.72 -16.98
C SER A 165 2.87 10.48 -16.01
N LEU A 166 2.09 9.77 -15.20
CA LEU A 166 1.22 10.29 -14.16
C LEU A 166 1.97 10.28 -12.83
N ILE A 167 2.65 11.38 -12.54
CA ILE A 167 3.21 11.64 -11.22
C ILE A 167 2.34 12.71 -10.56
N TYR A 168 1.77 12.40 -9.40
CA TYR A 168 0.96 13.35 -8.64
C TYR A 168 1.72 14.67 -8.46
N GLY A 169 1.18 15.75 -9.03
CA GLY A 169 1.72 17.11 -8.91
C GLY A 169 2.93 17.48 -9.78
N ILE A 170 3.44 16.59 -10.65
CA ILE A 170 4.54 16.92 -11.57
C ILE A 170 4.32 16.23 -12.92
N THR A 171 3.90 16.97 -13.95
CA THR A 171 4.02 16.50 -15.33
C THR A 171 5.51 16.33 -15.63
N GLN A 172 5.99 15.12 -15.89
CA GLN A 172 7.33 14.96 -16.46
C GLN A 172 7.32 15.61 -17.84
N ARG A 173 7.97 16.77 -17.97
CA ARG A 173 8.38 17.24 -19.29
C ARG A 173 9.36 16.20 -19.81
N ALA A 174 8.99 15.52 -20.89
CA ALA A 174 9.92 14.73 -21.67
C ALA A 174 11.09 15.65 -22.03
N THR A 175 12.26 15.40 -21.47
CA THR A 175 13.51 15.93 -22.01
C THR A 175 13.72 15.23 -23.35
N GLN A 176 13.44 15.95 -24.43
CA GLN A 176 13.98 15.67 -25.76
C GLN A 176 15.48 15.95 -25.77
#